data_AF-A0A936XZS9-F1
#
_entry.id   AF-A0A936XZS9-F1
#
_cell.length_a   1.000
_cell.length_b   1.000
_cell.length_c   1.000
_cell.angle_alpha   90.00
_cell.angle_beta   90.00
_cell.angle_gamma   90.00
#
_symmetry.space_group_name_H-M   'P 1'
#
loop_
_entity.id
_entity.type
_entity.pdbx_description
1 polymer ?
#
loop_
_entity_poly.entity_id
_entity_poly.type
_entity_poly.pdbx_seq_one_letter_code
_entity_poly.pdbx_strand_id
1 'polypeptide(L)'
;MVFKNSKFFTRQSLELLAGGVRINRKTLFESIEYEISYEHISNKKKIQSTINNNSLFIAVCLIILGTLFLLGSLAEISPLLILIGLAFLVTTFILRKKTITIACFDGNVIELYFTNRNKPEITAFANQIIDSSNSFLLNKYSKLDRDLPIDNQLSNLDFLLNREIITEEEFENLKNQLLGRNTKSKIGFTG
;
A
#
# COMPACT_ATOMS: atom_id res chain seq x y z
N MET A 1 2.35 -17.93 2.31
CA MET A 1 3.51 -17.63 1.40
C MET A 1 4.26 -16.45 1.99
N VAL A 2 5.59 -16.52 2.13
CA VAL A 2 6.40 -15.48 2.77
C VAL A 2 7.22 -14.72 1.72
N PHE A 3 7.03 -13.41 1.64
CA PHE A 3 7.78 -12.51 0.77
C PHE A 3 8.78 -11.69 1.59
N LYS A 4 10.05 -11.68 1.16
CA LYS A 4 11.10 -10.92 1.83
C LYS A 4 11.38 -9.63 1.08
N ASN A 5 11.32 -8.52 1.79
CA ASN A 5 11.60 -7.19 1.28
C ASN A 5 12.66 -6.52 2.15
N SER A 6 13.70 -5.93 1.56
CA SER A 6 14.74 -5.26 2.34
C SER A 6 15.26 -4.00 1.65
N LYS A 7 15.67 -3.02 2.46
CA LYS A 7 16.32 -1.80 2.01
C LYS A 7 17.32 -1.36 3.07
N PHE A 8 18.61 -1.32 2.71
CA PHE A 8 19.71 -0.95 3.60
C PHE A 8 19.63 -1.68 4.96
N PHE A 9 19.23 -0.96 6.02
CA PHE A 9 19.15 -1.46 7.39
C PHE A 9 17.74 -1.93 7.80
N THR A 10 16.76 -1.81 6.91
CA THR A 10 15.39 -2.29 7.15
C THR A 10 15.18 -3.61 6.43
N ARG A 11 14.80 -4.64 7.18
CA ARG A 11 14.36 -5.94 6.66
C ARG A 11 12.88 -6.12 6.99
N GLN A 12 12.13 -6.65 6.05
CA GLN A 12 10.70 -6.87 6.17
C GLN A 12 10.36 -8.24 5.59
N SER A 13 9.53 -9.00 6.28
CA SER A 13 8.87 -10.18 5.74
C SER A 13 7.37 -10.00 5.83
N LEU A 14 6.69 -10.25 4.71
CA LEU A 14 5.25 -10.23 4.64
C LEU A 14 4.76 -11.66 4.39
N GLU A 15 3.79 -12.08 5.17
CA GLU A 15 3.16 -13.38 5.01
C GLU A 15 1.67 -13.21 4.73
N LEU A 16 1.22 -13.77 3.62
CA LEU A 16 -0.21 -13.86 3.30
C LEU A 16 -0.84 -14.99 4.13
N LEU A 17 -1.78 -14.62 4.99
CA LEU A 17 -2.58 -15.54 5.80
C LEU A 17 -3.98 -15.68 5.19
N ALA A 18 -4.82 -16.54 5.79
CA ALA A 18 -6.18 -16.78 5.32
C ALA A 18 -7.11 -15.55 5.47
N GLY A 19 -6.89 -14.72 6.50
CA GLY A 19 -7.75 -13.56 6.80
C GLY A 19 -7.03 -12.22 6.83
N GLY A 20 -5.74 -12.18 6.51
CA GLY A 20 -4.96 -10.96 6.57
C GLY A 20 -3.52 -11.11 6.11
N VAL A 21 -2.73 -10.06 6.33
CA VAL A 21 -1.31 -10.01 6.03
C VAL A 21 -0.53 -9.76 7.31
N ARG A 22 0.38 -10.68 7.64
CA ARG A 22 1.33 -10.50 8.73
C ARG A 22 2.57 -9.80 8.22
N ILE A 23 3.00 -8.77 8.93
CA ILE A 23 4.15 -7.95 8.59
C ILE A 23 5.10 -8.00 9.77
N ASN A 24 6.29 -8.53 9.53
CA ASN A 24 7.40 -8.47 10.47
C ASN A 24 8.46 -7.53 9.89
N ARG A 25 8.73 -6.43 10.58
CA ARG A 25 9.69 -5.40 10.20
C ARG A 25 10.78 -5.32 11.26
N LYS A 26 12.03 -5.44 10.81
CA LYS A 26 13.23 -5.27 11.62
C LYS A 26 14.06 -4.12 11.10
N THR A 27 14.34 -3.17 11.98
CA THR A 27 15.35 -2.12 11.80
C THR A 27 16.53 -2.39 12.72
N LEU A 28 17.54 -1.51 12.76
CA LEU A 28 18.69 -1.69 13.64
C LEU A 28 18.33 -1.67 15.13
N PHE A 29 17.29 -0.94 15.52
CA PHE A 29 16.95 -0.68 16.92
C PHE A 29 15.59 -1.25 17.32
N GLU A 30 14.74 -1.57 16.35
CA GLU A 30 13.35 -1.93 16.60
C GLU A 30 12.92 -3.12 15.73
N SER A 31 12.16 -4.03 16.34
CA SER A 31 11.47 -5.13 15.66
C SER A 31 9.99 -5.01 15.95
N ILE A 32 9.19 -4.79 14.91
CA ILE A 32 7.74 -4.67 15.02
C ILE A 32 7.12 -5.83 14.24
N GLU A 33 6.15 -6.51 14.86
CA GLU A 33 5.32 -7.51 14.21
C GLU A 33 3.86 -7.12 14.40
N TYR A 34 3.12 -7.07 13.31
CA TYR A 34 1.69 -6.74 13.32
C TYR A 34 0.97 -7.44 12.18
N GLU A 35 -0.33 -7.62 12.35
CA GLU A 35 -1.20 -8.28 11.38
C GLU A 35 -2.32 -7.32 10.96
N ILE A 36 -2.52 -7.19 9.64
CA ILE A 36 -3.58 -6.38 9.07
C ILE A 36 -4.62 -7.32 8.47
N SER A 37 -5.87 -7.23 8.94
CA SER A 37 -7.00 -7.96 8.37
C SER A 37 -7.28 -7.52 6.93
N TYR A 38 -7.68 -8.44 6.06
CA TYR A 38 -8.12 -8.13 4.69
C TYR A 38 -9.29 -7.14 4.66
N GLU A 39 -10.11 -7.10 5.72
CA GLU A 39 -11.17 -6.10 5.86
C GLU A 39 -10.65 -4.67 5.94
N HIS A 40 -9.40 -4.45 6.34
CA HIS A 40 -8.83 -3.13 6.41
C HIS A 40 -7.99 -2.75 5.19
N ILE A 41 -7.75 -3.65 4.24
CA ILE A 41 -6.91 -3.35 3.07
C ILE A 41 -7.73 -2.65 1.98
N SER A 42 -7.17 -1.56 1.43
CA SER A 42 -7.74 -0.85 0.28
C SER A 42 -7.26 -1.44 -1.05
N ASN A 43 -8.11 -1.32 -2.09
CA ASN A 43 -7.77 -1.64 -3.47
C ASN A 43 -6.85 -0.61 -4.15
N LYS A 44 -6.53 0.48 -3.45
CA LYS A 44 -5.71 1.57 -3.99
C LYS A 44 -4.28 1.45 -3.50
N LYS A 45 -3.35 1.42 -4.46
CA LYS A 45 -1.91 1.47 -4.22
C LYS A 45 -1.32 2.77 -4.75
N LYS A 46 -0.34 3.31 -4.03
CA LYS A 46 0.42 4.50 -4.41
C LYS A 46 1.88 4.12 -4.66
N ILE A 47 2.41 4.47 -5.82
CA ILE A 47 3.83 4.32 -6.12
C ILE A 47 4.48 5.69 -5.94
N GLN A 48 5.39 5.81 -4.98
CA GLN A 48 6.03 7.09 -4.66
C GLN A 48 7.54 6.95 -4.59
N SER A 49 8.23 8.05 -4.90
CA SER A 49 9.65 8.16 -4.66
C SER A 49 10.00 9.46 -3.96
N THR A 50 10.33 9.37 -2.68
CA THR A 50 10.62 10.48 -1.78
C THR A 50 12.12 10.67 -1.54
N ILE A 51 12.53 11.93 -1.49
CA ILE A 51 13.86 12.33 -1.03
C ILE A 51 13.78 12.77 0.44
N ASN A 52 14.91 12.74 1.14
CA ASN A 52 14.98 13.23 2.50
C ASN A 52 15.13 14.77 2.47
N ASN A 53 14.02 15.49 2.68
CA ASN A 53 14.01 16.96 2.64
C ASN A 53 14.94 17.59 3.68
N ASN A 54 15.12 16.96 4.86
CA ASN A 54 16.01 17.49 5.89
C ASN A 54 17.48 17.44 5.43
N SER A 55 17.87 16.32 4.80
CA SER A 55 19.21 16.16 4.23
C SER A 55 19.46 17.14 3.08
N LEU A 56 18.46 17.37 2.23
CA LEU A 56 18.53 18.39 1.17
C LEU A 56 18.71 19.80 1.76
N PHE A 57 17.94 20.14 2.79
CA PHE A 57 18.03 21.44 3.45
C PHE A 57 19.40 21.68 4.06
N ILE A 58 19.93 20.71 4.81
CA ILE A 58 21.27 20.77 5.41
C ILE A 58 22.34 20.95 4.32
N ALA A 59 22.24 20.20 3.22
CA ALA A 59 23.17 20.34 2.10
C ALA A 59 23.20 21.77 1.54
N VAL A 60 22.02 22.36 1.29
CA VAL A 60 21.89 23.72 0.75
C VAL A 60 22.43 24.75 1.75
N CYS A 61 22.10 24.64 3.04
CA CYS A 61 22.61 25.55 4.07
C CYS A 61 24.13 25.53 4.16
N LEU A 62 24.75 24.34 4.11
CA LEU A 62 26.21 24.20 4.17
C LEU A 62 26.91 24.80 2.95
N ILE A 63 26.33 24.62 1.76
CA ILE A 63 26.85 25.23 0.53
C ILE A 63 26.77 26.75 0.61
N ILE A 64 25.61 27.30 1.00
CA ILE A 64 25.42 28.76 1.15
C ILE A 64 26.40 29.33 2.18
N LEU A 65 26.48 28.72 3.37
CA LEU A 65 27.40 29.15 4.43
C LEU A 65 28.86 29.10 3.97
N GLY A 66 29.24 28.01 3.29
CA GLY A 66 30.57 27.87 2.69
C GLY A 66 30.87 28.99 1.69
N THR A 67 29.94 29.30 0.79
CA THR A 67 30.12 30.39 -0.18
C THR A 67 30.22 31.77 0.48
N LEU A 68 29.46 32.02 1.55
CA LEU A 68 29.55 33.27 2.31
C LEU A 68 30.91 33.41 3.00
N PHE A 69 31.48 32.32 3.50
CA PHE A 69 32.79 32.33 4.16
C PHE A 69 33.95 32.60 3.19
N LEU A 70 33.80 32.36 1.89
CA LEU A 70 34.79 32.79 0.88
C LEU A 70 34.98 34.30 0.84
N LEU A 71 33.95 35.06 1.22
CA LEU A 71 33.96 36.53 1.21
C LEU A 71 34.50 37.13 2.52
N GLY A 72 34.80 36.31 3.53
CA GLY A 72 35.16 36.74 4.87
C GLY A 72 36.51 36.23 5.37
N SER A 73 36.81 36.50 6.64
CA SER A 73 38.05 36.09 7.31
C SER A 73 38.18 34.57 7.54
N LEU A 74 37.13 33.80 7.27
CA LEU A 74 37.07 32.35 7.47
C LEU A 74 37.16 31.56 6.13
N ALA A 75 37.77 32.17 5.10
CA ALA A 75 37.88 31.58 3.77
C ALA A 75 38.54 30.18 3.77
N GLU A 76 39.44 29.91 4.71
CA GLU A 76 40.13 28.62 4.85
C GLU A 76 39.19 27.44 5.17
N ILE A 77 38.07 27.70 5.85
CA ILE A 77 37.10 26.68 6.27
C ILE A 77 36.05 26.44 5.16
N SER A 78 35.89 27.38 4.23
CA SER A 78 34.88 27.33 3.19
C SER A 78 34.92 26.07 2.30
N PRO A 79 36.08 25.63 1.76
CA PRO A 79 36.14 24.44 0.92
C PRO A 79 35.62 23.18 1.63
N LEU A 80 35.89 23.07 2.93
CA LEU A 80 35.44 21.95 3.76
C LEU A 80 33.90 21.97 3.93
N LEU A 81 33.30 23.12 4.21
CA LEU A 81 31.84 23.26 4.31
C LEU A 81 31.14 22.94 2.98
N ILE A 82 31.69 23.42 1.86
CA ILE A 82 31.17 23.13 0.52
C ILE A 82 31.28 21.64 0.22
N LEU A 83 32.41 21.00 0.54
CA LEU A 83 32.61 19.57 0.35
C LEU A 83 31.61 18.73 1.16
N ILE A 84 31.39 19.07 2.43
CA ILE A 84 30.40 18.39 3.28
C ILE A 84 28.99 18.61 2.71
N GLY A 85 28.65 19.84 2.33
CA GLY A 85 27.36 20.15 1.70
C GLY A 85 27.12 19.34 0.42
N LEU A 86 28.13 19.20 -0.44
CA LEU A 86 28.06 18.39 -1.64
C LEU A 86 27.89 16.90 -1.32
N ALA A 87 28.58 16.39 -0.29
CA ALA A 87 28.40 15.02 0.19
C ALA A 87 26.96 14.77 0.67
N PHE A 88 26.36 15.68 1.45
CA PHE A 88 24.95 15.61 1.85
C PHE A 88 24.00 15.68 0.65
N LEU A 89 24.32 16.50 -0.36
CA LEU A 89 23.53 16.58 -1.58
C LEU A 89 23.53 15.25 -2.33
N VAL A 90 24.70 14.68 -2.58
CA VAL A 90 24.87 13.39 -3.27
C VAL A 90 24.17 12.26 -2.50
N THR A 91 24.38 12.16 -1.19
CA THR A 91 23.74 11.13 -0.36
C THR A 91 22.22 11.22 -0.38
N THR A 92 21.64 12.43 -0.44
CA THR A 92 20.19 12.64 -0.54
C THR A 92 19.59 12.00 -1.80
N PHE A 93 20.28 12.09 -2.94
CA PHE A 93 19.83 11.47 -4.19
C PHE A 93 20.04 9.96 -4.21
N ILE A 94 21.16 9.48 -3.66
CA ILE A 94 21.48 8.04 -3.58
C ILE A 94 20.49 7.32 -2.64
N LEU A 95 20.15 7.93 -1.51
CA LEU A 95 19.31 7.31 -0.47
C LEU A 95 17.80 7.47 -0.72
N ARG A 96 17.40 7.98 -1.89
CA ARG A 96 16.00 8.19 -2.28
C ARG A 96 15.16 6.96 -1.95
N LYS A 97 14.06 7.16 -1.23
CA LYS A 97 13.13 6.10 -0.86
C LYS A 97 12.15 5.90 -2.01
N LYS A 98 12.01 4.64 -2.43
CA LYS A 98 11.14 4.19 -3.51
C LYS A 98 10.22 3.13 -2.92
N THR A 99 8.93 3.44 -2.86
CA THR A 99 7.96 2.58 -2.17
C THR A 99 6.66 2.44 -2.93
N ILE A 100 6.08 1.24 -2.82
CA ILE A 100 4.68 0.98 -3.14
C ILE A 100 3.96 0.91 -1.79
N THR A 101 2.96 1.77 -1.62
CA THR A 101 2.17 1.85 -0.39
C THR A 101 0.76 1.42 -0.70
N ILE A 102 0.24 0.45 0.05
CA ILE A 102 -1.18 0.08 0.05
C ILE A 102 -1.79 0.71 1.30
N ALA A 103 -2.84 1.51 1.09
CA ALA A 103 -3.53 2.17 2.19
C ALA A 103 -4.42 1.17 2.93
N CYS A 104 -4.54 1.33 4.24
CA CYS A 104 -5.51 0.59 5.04
C CYS A 104 -6.50 1.55 5.72
N PHE A 105 -7.74 1.09 5.94
CA PHE A 105 -8.83 1.89 6.50
C PHE A 105 -8.70 2.12 8.01
N ASP A 106 -7.85 1.34 8.69
CA ASP A 106 -7.50 1.47 10.10
C ASP A 106 -6.37 2.49 10.36
N GLY A 107 -5.94 3.22 9.32
CA GLY A 107 -4.83 4.16 9.38
C GLY A 107 -3.44 3.52 9.22
N ASN A 108 -3.36 2.19 9.18
CA ASN A 108 -2.11 1.50 8.88
C ASN A 108 -1.76 1.60 7.39
N VAL A 109 -0.51 1.32 7.06
CA VAL A 109 -0.04 1.25 5.68
C VAL A 109 0.87 0.07 5.48
N ILE A 110 0.66 -0.65 4.37
CA ILE A 110 1.59 -1.68 3.92
C ILE A 110 2.58 -1.00 2.98
N GLU A 111 3.79 -0.79 3.46
CA GLU A 111 4.87 -0.18 2.69
C GLU A 111 5.82 -1.25 2.16
N LEU A 112 6.06 -1.26 0.85
CA LEU A 112 6.96 -2.17 0.15
C LEU A 112 8.07 -1.37 -0.53
N TYR A 113 9.33 -1.69 -0.24
CA TYR A 113 10.49 -0.98 -0.76
C TYR A 113 10.99 -1.57 -2.07
N PHE A 114 11.09 -0.77 -3.13
CA PHE A 114 11.58 -1.24 -4.43
C PHE A 114 12.83 -0.51 -4.92
N THR A 115 13.58 -1.22 -5.75
CA THR A 115 14.65 -0.71 -6.61
C THR A 115 14.19 -0.80 -8.06
N ASN A 116 14.92 -0.20 -8.99
CA ASN A 116 14.57 -0.31 -10.41
C ASN A 116 14.58 -1.77 -10.90
N ARG A 117 15.37 -2.66 -10.27
CA ARG A 117 15.52 -4.07 -10.68
C ARG A 117 14.36 -4.95 -10.21
N ASN A 118 13.94 -4.82 -8.94
CA ASN A 118 12.89 -5.65 -8.35
C ASN A 118 11.50 -4.97 -8.34
N LYS A 119 11.34 -3.82 -9.00
CA LYS A 119 10.04 -3.14 -9.12
C LYS A 119 8.94 -4.07 -9.67
N PRO A 120 9.14 -4.87 -10.73
CA PRO A 120 8.10 -5.74 -11.26
C PRO A 120 7.64 -6.77 -10.23
N GLU A 121 8.59 -7.45 -9.58
CA GLU A 121 8.34 -8.45 -8.55
C GLU A 121 7.56 -7.87 -7.36
N ILE A 122 7.96 -6.71 -6.87
CA ILE A 122 7.27 -6.05 -5.74
C ILE A 122 5.90 -5.55 -6.15
N THR A 123 5.73 -5.10 -7.39
CA THR A 123 4.42 -4.68 -7.90
C THR A 123 3.49 -5.89 -8.03
N ALA A 124 4.00 -7.03 -8.49
CA ALA A 124 3.24 -8.28 -8.56
C ALA A 124 2.83 -8.75 -7.17
N PHE A 125 3.73 -8.69 -6.18
CA PHE A 125 3.39 -9.03 -4.81
C PHE A 125 2.38 -8.05 -4.18
N ALA A 126 2.49 -6.75 -4.47
CA ALA A 126 1.51 -5.76 -4.04
C ALA A 126 0.12 -6.05 -4.61
N ASN A 127 0.04 -6.46 -5.88
CA ASN A 127 -1.21 -6.92 -6.50
C ASN A 127 -1.73 -8.17 -5.81
N GLN A 128 -0.84 -9.14 -5.54
CA GLN A 128 -1.23 -10.38 -4.88
C GLN A 128 -1.88 -10.13 -3.49
N ILE A 129 -1.40 -9.14 -2.73
CA ILE A 129 -2.03 -8.72 -1.47
C ILE A 129 -3.47 -8.22 -1.73
N ILE A 130 -3.64 -7.34 -2.71
CA ILE A 130 -4.94 -6.76 -3.08
C ILE A 130 -5.89 -7.86 -3.58
N ASP A 131 -5.43 -8.73 -4.47
CA ASP A 131 -6.21 -9.82 -5.05
C ASP A 131 -6.63 -10.85 -3.98
N SER A 132 -5.74 -11.16 -3.03
CA SER A 132 -6.05 -12.04 -1.91
C SER A 132 -7.08 -11.41 -0.98
N SER A 133 -6.96 -10.12 -0.71
CA SER A 133 -7.93 -9.35 0.06
C SER A 133 -9.30 -9.34 -0.62
N ASN A 134 -9.35 -9.05 -1.92
CA ASN A 134 -10.59 -9.04 -2.70
C ASN A 134 -11.25 -10.40 -2.75
N SER A 135 -10.47 -11.45 -2.98
CA SER A 135 -10.97 -12.83 -2.99
C SER A 135 -11.54 -13.23 -1.63
N PHE A 136 -10.89 -12.84 -0.53
CA PHE A 136 -11.40 -13.08 0.82
C PHE A 136 -12.72 -12.35 1.07
N LEU A 137 -12.78 -11.05 0.76
CA LEU A 137 -13.97 -10.23 0.98
C LEU A 137 -15.13 -10.70 0.11
N LEU A 138 -14.88 -11.01 -1.16
CA LEU A 138 -15.88 -11.56 -2.06
C LEU A 138 -16.42 -12.88 -1.48
N ASN A 139 -15.57 -13.83 -1.11
CA ASN A 139 -16.01 -15.11 -0.54
C ASN A 139 -16.77 -14.98 0.78
N LYS A 140 -16.49 -13.92 1.56
CA LYS A 140 -17.15 -13.65 2.85
C LYS A 140 -18.52 -12.98 2.67
N TYR A 141 -18.62 -12.01 1.78
CA TYR A 141 -19.77 -11.10 1.67
C TYR A 141 -20.69 -11.38 0.48
N SER A 142 -20.27 -12.17 -0.52
CA SER A 142 -21.11 -12.51 -1.70
C SER A 142 -22.02 -13.72 -1.49
N LYS A 143 -21.87 -14.45 -0.38
CA LYS A 143 -22.68 -15.63 -0.08
C LYS A 143 -24.09 -15.21 0.29
N LEU A 144 -25.04 -15.55 -0.58
CA LEU A 144 -26.46 -15.34 -0.34
C LEU A 144 -27.00 -16.48 0.52
N ASP A 145 -27.69 -16.12 1.60
CA ASP A 145 -28.36 -17.05 2.51
C ASP A 145 -29.81 -16.61 2.70
N ARG A 146 -30.76 -17.46 2.31
CA ARG A 146 -32.19 -17.13 2.39
C ARG A 146 -32.70 -17.07 3.83
N ASP A 147 -31.97 -17.65 4.77
CA ASP A 147 -32.31 -17.64 6.18
C ASP A 147 -31.86 -16.34 6.87
N LEU A 148 -31.00 -15.55 6.21
CA LEU A 148 -30.55 -14.25 6.72
C LEU A 148 -31.45 -13.10 6.22
N PRO A 149 -31.58 -12.00 7.01
CA PRO A 149 -32.30 -10.81 6.57
C PRO A 149 -31.75 -10.24 5.25
N ILE A 150 -32.64 -9.86 4.34
CA ILE A 150 -32.30 -9.27 3.04
C ILE A 150 -31.48 -8.00 3.21
N ASP A 151 -31.84 -7.14 4.16
CA ASP A 151 -31.18 -5.85 4.38
C ASP A 151 -29.70 -6.01 4.74
N ASN A 152 -29.36 -6.99 5.58
CA ASN A 152 -27.97 -7.30 5.95
C ASN A 152 -27.17 -7.76 4.74
N GLN A 153 -27.77 -8.57 3.87
CA GLN A 153 -27.12 -9.06 2.66
C GLN A 153 -26.94 -7.97 1.63
N LEU A 154 -27.91 -7.06 1.49
CA LEU A 154 -27.80 -5.91 0.61
C LEU A 154 -26.67 -4.96 1.08
N SER A 155 -26.57 -4.72 2.38
CA SER A 155 -25.47 -3.93 2.95
C SER A 155 -24.10 -4.55 2.68
N ASN A 156 -23.99 -5.89 2.69
CA ASN A 156 -22.76 -6.59 2.31
C ASN A 156 -22.42 -6.39 0.83
N LEU A 157 -23.41 -6.40 -0.06
CA LEU A 157 -23.21 -6.12 -1.49
C LEU A 157 -22.80 -4.66 -1.72
N ASP A 158 -23.43 -3.71 -1.03
CA ASP A 158 -23.05 -2.29 -1.07
C ASP A 158 -21.61 -2.09 -0.59
N PHE A 159 -21.20 -2.81 0.46
CA PHE A 159 -19.82 -2.79 0.94
C PHE A 159 -18.82 -3.26 -0.13
N LEU A 160 -19.14 -4.33 -0.87
CA LEU A 160 -18.30 -4.83 -1.96
C LEU A 160 -18.21 -3.85 -3.13
N LEU A 161 -19.34 -3.24 -3.51
CA LEU A 161 -19.42 -2.27 -4.60
C LEU A 161 -18.65 -0.99 -4.27
N ASN A 162 -18.87 -0.43 -3.07
CA ASN A 162 -18.18 0.78 -2.60
C ASN A 162 -16.66 0.60 -2.51
N ARG A 163 -16.18 -0.65 -2.38
CA ARG A 163 -14.76 -0.99 -2.39
C ARG A 163 -14.22 -1.34 -3.77
N GLU A 164 -15.01 -1.21 -4.82
CA GLU A 164 -14.64 -1.55 -6.19
C GLU A 164 -14.20 -3.04 -6.29
N ILE A 165 -14.76 -3.92 -5.44
CA ILE A 165 -14.47 -5.37 -5.46
C ILE A 165 -15.34 -6.08 -6.50
N ILE A 166 -16.58 -5.63 -6.62
CA ILE A 166 -17.52 -6.05 -7.66
C ILE A 166 -17.90 -4.85 -8.53
N THR A 167 -18.31 -5.14 -9.75
CA THR A 167 -18.86 -4.16 -10.69
C THR A 167 -20.32 -3.87 -10.40
N GLU A 168 -20.83 -2.76 -10.95
CA GLU A 168 -22.26 -2.42 -10.89
C GLU A 168 -23.16 -3.53 -11.48
N GLU A 169 -22.70 -4.15 -12.57
CA GLU A 169 -23.41 -5.27 -13.21
C GLU A 169 -23.47 -6.50 -12.30
N GLU A 170 -22.36 -6.87 -11.67
CA GLU A 170 -22.31 -7.95 -10.69
C GLU A 170 -23.17 -7.67 -9.46
N PHE A 171 -23.18 -6.41 -8.99
CA PHE A 171 -24.03 -5.97 -7.90
C PHE A 171 -25.51 -6.14 -8.23
N GLU A 172 -25.97 -5.62 -9.37
CA GLU A 172 -27.37 -5.75 -9.78
C GLU A 172 -27.78 -7.22 -10.03
N ASN A 173 -26.86 -8.04 -10.55
CA ASN A 173 -27.10 -9.48 -10.69
C ASN A 173 -27.29 -10.18 -9.33
N LEU A 174 -26.40 -9.93 -8.36
CA LEU A 174 -26.50 -10.50 -7.01
C LEU A 174 -27.74 -10.01 -6.26
N LYS A 175 -28.08 -8.73 -6.40
CA LYS A 175 -29.28 -8.12 -5.84
C LYS A 175 -30.56 -8.73 -6.41
N ASN A 176 -30.62 -8.95 -7.72
CA ASN A 176 -31.78 -9.61 -8.35
C ASN A 176 -31.92 -11.08 -7.94
N GLN A 177 -30.80 -11.78 -7.72
CA GLN A 177 -30.82 -13.14 -7.14
C GLN A 177 -31.35 -13.14 -5.71
N LEU A 178 -30.90 -12.21 -4.87
CA LEU A 178 -31.34 -12.04 -3.49
C LEU A 178 -32.84 -11.75 -3.39
N LEU A 179 -33.36 -10.87 -4.25
CA LEU A 179 -34.78 -10.50 -4.29
C LEU A 179 -35.68 -11.53 -5.01
N GLY A 180 -35.11 -12.64 -5.52
CA GLY A 180 -35.85 -13.67 -6.23
C GLY A 180 -36.43 -13.22 -7.58
N ARG A 181 -35.96 -12.10 -8.15
CA ARG A 181 -36.51 -11.52 -9.39
C ARG A 181 -36.08 -12.26 -10.66
N ASN A 182 -35.18 -13.24 -10.54
CA ASN A 182 -34.62 -14.00 -11.67
C ASN A 182 -35.42 -15.26 -12.08
N THR A 183 -36.57 -15.54 -11.49
CA THR A 183 -37.47 -16.59 -12.02
C THR A 183 -38.28 -16.05 -13.19
N LYS A 184 -37.73 -16.15 -14.40
CA LYS A 184 -38.54 -16.38 -15.61
C LYS A 184 -39.19 -17.76 -15.48
N SER A 185 -40.13 -17.91 -14.55
CA SER A 185 -40.99 -19.09 -14.50
C SER A 185 -41.97 -18.96 -15.65
N LYS A 186 -41.63 -19.56 -16.81
CA LYS A 186 -42.62 -19.95 -17.82
C LYS A 186 -43.53 -21.00 -17.17
N ILE A 187 -44.45 -20.57 -16.31
CA ILE A 187 -45.58 -21.37 -15.87
C ILE A 187 -46.72 -20.97 -16.80
N GLY A 188 -46.68 -21.53 -18.01
CA GLY A 188 -47.82 -21.60 -18.90
C GLY A 188 -48.19 -23.05 -19.00
N PHE A 189 -49.24 -23.48 -18.29
CA PHE A 189 -49.90 -24.73 -18.61
C PHE A 189 -50.52 -24.55 -20.00
N THR A 190 -49.97 -25.24 -20.99
CA THR A 190 -50.68 -25.48 -22.25
C THR A 190 -51.72 -26.57 -21.96
N GLY A 191 -52.93 -26.13 -21.64
CA GLY A 191 -54.15 -26.93 -21.74
C GLY A 191 -54.75 -26.79 -23.13
#